data_AF-A0A5E4EQW8-F1
#
_entry.id   AF-A0A5E4EQW8-F1
#
_cell.length_a   1.000
_cell.length_b   1.000
_cell.length_c   1.000
_cell.angle_alpha   90.00
_cell.angle_beta   90.00
_cell.angle_gamma   90.00
#
_symmetry.space_group_name_H-M   'P 1'
#
loop_
_entity.id
_entity.type
_entity.pdbx_description
1 polymer ?
#
loop_
_entity_poly.entity_id
_entity_poly.type
_entity_poly.pdbx_seq_one_letter_code
_entity_poly.pdbx_strand_id
1 'polypeptide(L)'
;MVSPIRIGNIRNPNEKMRLVVTVFVGIVLGFFLGVSFPTLYLTKMNLPSSLFPSIDLSYIEDKYSGFSTQALLNAWSSLKGNTDNSARYVSNEEAKIWVPTNPRGAESLPPGIIASESDFYLRRLWGLPSEDLIIKPKYLVTFTVGYAQKNNVDAAVKKFSKNFTILLFHYDGRTSEWDEFEWSKRAIHVSIQKQTKWWYAKRFLHPDIVAPYDYIFVWDEDLGVEHFNAEEYIKLVRKYGLEISQPGLEPNNGLTWQMTKRRGDSEVHMLTEEKPGWCNDPHLPPCAAFVEIMAPVFSRDAWRCVWHMIQNDLVHGWGLDFALRQCVEPAHKKIGVVDAQWIVHQGVPSLGNQGQAERGRAPWEGVRERCRREWTMFQARMTRAEKAYFEAMGVDPPNSTAH
;
A
#
# COMPACT_ATOMS: atom_id res chain seq x y z
N MET A 1 39.07 -84.73 -8.65
CA MET A 1 39.76 -83.43 -8.57
C MET A 1 40.26 -83.10 -9.97
N VAL A 2 39.61 -82.17 -10.66
CA VAL A 2 39.95 -81.76 -12.03
C VAL A 2 40.07 -80.23 -12.04
N SER A 3 41.32 -79.78 -12.24
CA SER A 3 41.81 -78.71 -13.13
C SER A 3 41.24 -77.28 -13.14
N PRO A 4 42.07 -76.30 -13.59
CA PRO A 4 42.14 -74.93 -13.09
C PRO A 4 41.64 -73.89 -14.12
N ILE A 5 41.82 -72.57 -13.90
CA ILE A 5 42.25 -71.56 -14.90
C ILE A 5 42.40 -70.14 -14.29
N ARG A 6 43.47 -69.46 -14.75
CA ARG A 6 43.89 -68.05 -14.57
C ARG A 6 42.88 -67.01 -15.10
N ILE A 7 43.12 -65.74 -14.72
CA ILE A 7 43.09 -64.46 -15.50
C ILE A 7 42.76 -63.36 -14.47
N GLY A 8 43.43 -62.22 -14.32
CA GLY A 8 44.19 -61.37 -15.24
C GLY A 8 43.66 -59.94 -15.00
N ASN A 9 44.48 -59.07 -14.43
CA ASN A 9 44.10 -57.70 -14.04
C ASN A 9 44.15 -56.80 -15.28
N ILE A 10 43.00 -56.25 -15.72
CA ILE A 10 42.93 -55.25 -16.81
C ILE A 10 42.26 -53.97 -16.24
N ARG A 11 43.04 -52.89 -16.21
CA ARG A 11 42.59 -51.52 -15.91
C ARG A 11 41.69 -51.00 -17.04
N ASN A 12 40.49 -50.54 -16.72
CA ASN A 12 39.63 -49.76 -17.62
C ASN A 12 39.94 -48.25 -17.51
N PRO A 13 40.36 -47.55 -18.59
CA PRO A 13 40.68 -46.13 -18.55
C PRO A 13 39.57 -45.24 -19.16
N ASN A 14 38.27 -45.50 -18.89
CA ASN A 14 37.21 -44.93 -19.74
C ASN A 14 36.09 -44.13 -19.05
N GLU A 15 36.10 -43.95 -17.74
CA GLU A 15 35.05 -43.14 -17.07
C GLU A 15 35.48 -41.70 -16.82
N LYS A 16 36.71 -41.46 -16.35
CA LYS A 16 37.20 -40.10 -16.09
C LYS A 16 37.34 -39.28 -17.38
N MET A 17 37.77 -39.91 -18.47
CA MET A 17 37.87 -39.25 -19.78
C MET A 17 36.49 -38.88 -20.34
N ARG A 18 35.49 -39.73 -20.12
CA ARG A 18 34.10 -39.47 -20.54
C ARG A 18 33.46 -38.32 -19.77
N LEU A 19 33.73 -38.21 -18.46
CA LEU A 19 33.28 -37.09 -17.63
C LEU A 19 33.92 -35.76 -18.06
N VAL A 20 35.23 -35.75 -18.31
CA VAL A 20 35.95 -34.55 -18.77
C VAL A 20 35.45 -34.10 -20.13
N VAL A 21 35.24 -35.04 -21.07
CA VAL A 21 34.67 -34.72 -22.39
C VAL A 21 33.24 -34.18 -22.27
N THR A 22 32.41 -34.71 -21.37
CA THR A 22 31.03 -34.25 -21.20
C THR A 22 30.97 -32.84 -20.60
N VAL A 23 31.85 -32.52 -19.64
CA VAL A 23 31.97 -31.17 -19.07
C VAL A 23 32.48 -30.18 -20.12
N PHE A 24 33.50 -30.56 -20.91
CA PHE A 24 34.03 -29.70 -21.97
C PHE A 24 32.99 -29.44 -23.07
N VAL A 25 32.26 -30.48 -23.50
CA VAL A 25 31.18 -30.36 -24.48
C VAL A 25 30.04 -29.51 -23.94
N GLY A 26 29.68 -29.62 -22.66
CA GLY A 26 28.67 -28.79 -22.00
C GLY A 26 29.06 -27.32 -21.91
N ILE A 27 30.32 -27.02 -21.58
CA ILE A 27 30.85 -25.64 -21.54
C ILE A 27 30.91 -25.04 -22.94
N VAL A 28 31.36 -25.81 -23.93
CA VAL A 28 31.44 -25.37 -25.33
C VAL A 28 30.04 -25.15 -25.91
N LEU A 29 29.09 -26.06 -25.67
CA LEU A 29 27.68 -25.87 -26.05
C LEU A 29 27.03 -24.68 -25.34
N GLY A 30 27.32 -24.48 -24.04
CA GLY A 30 26.83 -23.32 -23.29
C GLY A 30 27.41 -22.01 -23.79
N PHE A 31 28.69 -21.99 -24.16
CA PHE A 31 29.37 -20.83 -24.76
C PHE A 31 28.85 -20.55 -26.17
N PHE A 32 28.64 -21.57 -27.01
CA PHE A 32 28.05 -21.37 -28.34
C PHE A 32 26.58 -20.95 -28.25
N LEU A 33 25.77 -21.47 -27.32
CA LEU A 33 24.41 -20.96 -27.09
C LEU A 33 24.45 -19.51 -26.59
N GLY A 34 25.34 -19.18 -25.65
CA GLY A 34 25.49 -17.82 -25.11
C GLY A 34 26.02 -16.78 -26.11
N VAL A 35 26.83 -17.19 -27.09
CA VAL A 35 27.39 -16.33 -28.15
C VAL A 35 26.52 -16.35 -29.42
N SER A 36 25.64 -17.35 -29.60
CA SER A 36 24.68 -17.42 -30.71
C SER A 36 23.35 -16.72 -30.44
N PHE A 37 23.12 -16.22 -29.21
CA PHE A 37 22.12 -15.18 -29.00
C PHE A 37 22.74 -13.84 -29.42
N PRO A 38 22.23 -13.17 -30.47
CA PRO A 38 22.54 -11.76 -30.62
C PRO A 38 22.06 -11.09 -29.34
N THR A 39 22.89 -10.24 -28.74
CA THR A 39 22.41 -9.17 -27.87
C THR A 39 21.42 -8.37 -28.70
N LEU A 40 20.14 -8.72 -28.59
CA LEU A 40 19.05 -7.99 -29.20
C LEU A 40 19.02 -6.63 -28.52
N TYR A 41 19.78 -5.69 -29.08
CA TYR A 41 19.29 -4.33 -29.22
C TYR A 41 17.84 -4.44 -29.64
N LEU A 42 16.94 -3.83 -28.87
CA LEU A 42 15.55 -3.61 -29.24
C LEU A 42 15.53 -2.75 -30.51
N THR A 43 15.74 -3.39 -31.65
CA THR A 43 15.33 -2.88 -32.95
C THR A 43 13.82 -2.74 -32.92
N LYS A 44 13.33 -1.55 -33.27
CA LYS A 44 11.95 -1.25 -33.66
C LYS A 44 11.18 -2.51 -34.08
N MET A 45 10.19 -2.90 -33.29
CA MET A 45 9.15 -3.78 -33.79
C MET A 45 8.31 -3.00 -34.78
N ASN A 46 8.64 -3.09 -36.07
CA ASN A 46 7.71 -2.72 -37.13
C ASN A 46 6.69 -3.85 -37.22
N LEU A 47 5.58 -3.72 -36.49
CA LEU A 47 4.43 -4.61 -36.71
C LEU A 47 3.90 -4.38 -38.15
N PRO A 48 3.64 -5.44 -38.92
CA PRO A 48 2.91 -5.30 -40.18
C PRO A 48 1.52 -4.73 -39.91
N SER A 49 1.10 -3.75 -40.73
CA SER A 49 -0.19 -3.08 -40.67
C SER A 49 -1.42 -4.00 -40.84
N SER A 50 -1.21 -5.30 -41.08
CA SER A 50 -2.25 -6.33 -41.24
C SER A 50 -2.66 -7.00 -39.92
N LEU A 51 -2.05 -6.67 -38.78
CA LEU A 51 -2.43 -7.20 -37.45
C LEU A 51 -3.37 -6.27 -36.67
N PHE A 52 -3.70 -5.09 -37.21
CA PHE A 52 -4.80 -4.29 -36.69
C PHE A 52 -6.09 -4.85 -37.29
N PRO A 53 -7.07 -5.31 -36.49
CA PRO A 53 -8.42 -5.48 -37.00
C PRO A 53 -8.83 -4.13 -37.59
N SER A 54 -9.31 -4.13 -38.84
CA SER A 54 -9.92 -2.95 -39.44
C SER A 54 -10.93 -2.39 -38.44
N ILE A 55 -10.65 -1.21 -37.89
CA ILE A 55 -11.62 -0.48 -37.08
C ILE A 55 -12.83 -0.29 -37.99
N ASP A 56 -13.94 -0.95 -37.65
CA ASP A 56 -15.19 -0.82 -38.39
C ASP A 56 -15.76 0.57 -38.09
N LEU A 57 -15.39 1.52 -38.93
CA LEU A 57 -15.76 2.92 -38.82
C LEU A 57 -17.28 3.13 -38.99
N SER A 58 -18.01 2.14 -39.53
CA SER A 58 -19.46 2.19 -39.63
C SER A 58 -20.14 2.22 -38.25
N TYR A 59 -19.51 1.60 -37.23
CA TYR A 59 -20.00 1.62 -35.85
C TYR A 59 -19.76 2.96 -35.14
N ILE A 60 -18.75 3.73 -35.57
CA ILE A 60 -18.45 5.07 -35.05
C ILE A 60 -19.37 6.11 -35.69
N GLU A 61 -19.69 5.95 -36.97
CA GLU A 61 -20.55 6.86 -37.72
C GLU A 61 -22.01 6.87 -37.22
N ASP A 62 -22.55 5.70 -36.84
CA ASP A 62 -23.95 5.57 -36.39
C ASP A 62 -24.21 6.15 -34.99
N LYS A 63 -23.17 6.32 -34.17
CA LYS A 63 -23.30 6.79 -32.76
C LYS A 63 -22.96 8.26 -32.55
N TYR A 64 -22.33 8.91 -33.53
CA TYR A 64 -21.87 10.31 -33.45
C TYR A 64 -22.41 11.15 -34.62
N SER A 65 -23.73 11.32 -34.69
CA SER A 65 -24.41 12.18 -35.67
C SER A 65 -24.17 13.70 -35.48
N GLY A 66 -23.20 14.10 -34.65
CA GLY A 66 -22.91 15.50 -34.29
C GLY A 66 -21.49 15.99 -34.58
N PHE A 67 -20.57 15.14 -35.06
CA PHE A 67 -19.21 15.55 -35.41
C PHE A 67 -19.05 15.60 -36.93
N SER A 68 -18.73 16.76 -37.50
CA SER A 68 -18.55 16.85 -38.96
C SER A 68 -17.38 15.96 -39.39
N THR A 69 -17.62 15.10 -40.37
CA THR A 69 -16.62 14.27 -41.05
C THR A 69 -15.44 15.10 -41.57
N GLN A 70 -15.68 16.39 -41.87
CA GLN A 70 -14.66 17.38 -42.22
C GLN A 70 -13.62 17.62 -41.11
N ALA A 71 -14.02 17.66 -39.83
CA ALA A 71 -13.10 17.95 -38.73
C ALA A 71 -12.12 16.79 -38.47
N LEU A 72 -12.61 15.55 -38.61
CA LEU A 72 -11.78 14.34 -38.54
C LEU A 72 -10.84 14.23 -39.75
N LEU A 73 -11.32 14.54 -40.95
CA LEU A 73 -10.47 14.57 -42.16
C LEU A 73 -9.45 15.71 -42.13
N ASN A 74 -9.77 16.85 -41.52
CA ASN A 74 -8.85 17.97 -41.33
C ASN A 74 -7.76 17.65 -40.29
N ALA A 75 -8.13 16.98 -39.19
CA ALA A 75 -7.15 16.46 -38.23
C ALA A 75 -6.22 15.41 -38.87
N TRP A 76 -6.77 14.55 -39.74
CA TRP A 76 -5.98 13.51 -40.39
C TRP A 76 -5.11 14.04 -41.55
N SER A 77 -5.56 15.07 -42.27
CA SER A 77 -4.77 15.75 -43.30
C SER A 77 -3.66 16.63 -42.69
N SER A 78 -3.88 17.21 -41.50
CA SER A 78 -2.82 17.84 -40.71
C SER A 78 -1.72 16.87 -40.27
N LEU A 79 -2.03 15.58 -40.15
CA LEU A 79 -1.05 14.52 -39.86
C LEU A 79 -0.34 13.99 -41.11
N LYS A 80 -0.92 14.21 -42.30
CA LYS A 80 -0.44 13.68 -43.59
C LYS A 80 0.30 14.72 -44.43
N GLY A 81 0.16 16.00 -44.11
CA GLY A 81 0.80 17.13 -44.80
C GLY A 81 2.14 17.52 -44.21
N ASN A 82 3.14 16.62 -44.20
CA ASN A 82 4.55 17.02 -44.25
C ASN A 82 5.42 15.85 -44.72
N THR A 83 5.28 15.47 -45.99
CA THR A 83 6.21 14.56 -46.66
C THR A 83 7.01 15.39 -47.65
N ASP A 84 8.00 16.13 -47.15
CA ASP A 84 9.06 16.65 -48.00
C ASP A 84 10.43 16.43 -47.35
N ASN A 85 11.32 15.86 -48.15
CA ASN A 85 12.59 15.28 -47.76
C ASN A 85 13.58 16.33 -47.24
N SER A 86 13.80 16.32 -45.93
CA SER A 86 15.15 16.44 -45.38
C SER A 86 15.26 15.42 -44.26
N ALA A 87 15.68 14.21 -44.60
CA ALA A 87 16.23 13.28 -43.62
C ALA A 87 17.56 13.89 -43.12
N ARG A 88 17.46 14.89 -42.23
CA ARG A 88 18.50 15.02 -41.22
C ARG A 88 18.43 13.71 -40.46
N TYR A 89 19.44 12.87 -40.68
CA TYR A 89 19.81 11.84 -39.72
C TYR A 89 20.13 12.58 -38.42
N VAL A 90 19.09 12.91 -37.67
CA VAL A 90 19.19 13.19 -36.24
C VAL A 90 19.87 11.95 -35.70
N SER A 91 21.11 12.12 -35.25
CA SER A 91 21.85 11.03 -34.64
C SER A 91 20.93 10.38 -33.59
N ASN A 92 20.98 9.06 -33.43
CA ASN A 92 20.18 8.36 -32.42
C ASN A 92 20.44 8.85 -30.97
N GLU A 93 21.35 9.82 -30.80
CA GLU A 93 21.65 10.52 -29.55
C GLU A 93 20.78 11.78 -29.34
N GLU A 94 20.33 12.46 -30.40
CA GLU A 94 19.53 13.70 -30.33
C GLU A 94 18.02 13.45 -30.16
N ALA A 95 17.53 12.25 -30.44
CA ALA A 95 16.11 11.88 -30.27
C ALA A 95 15.79 11.23 -28.92
N LYS A 96 16.73 11.26 -27.96
CA LYS A 96 16.49 10.72 -26.61
C LYS A 96 15.73 11.74 -25.78
N ILE A 97 14.42 11.52 -25.64
CA ILE A 97 13.62 12.21 -24.64
C ILE A 97 14.21 11.83 -23.29
N TRP A 98 14.67 12.83 -22.54
CA TRP A 98 15.10 12.70 -21.16
C TRP A 98 14.57 13.88 -20.38
N VAL A 99 13.61 13.65 -19.50
CA VAL A 99 12.94 14.68 -18.72
C VAL A 99 13.15 14.39 -17.23
N PRO A 100 14.04 15.15 -16.55
CA PRO A 100 14.38 14.93 -15.14
C PRO A 100 13.22 15.13 -14.16
N THR A 101 12.16 15.85 -14.57
CA THR A 101 10.97 16.07 -13.74
C THR A 101 10.01 14.88 -13.75
N ASN A 102 10.25 13.89 -14.61
CA ASN A 102 9.46 12.66 -14.62
C ASN A 102 9.77 11.82 -13.36
N PRO A 103 8.85 10.94 -12.95
CA PRO A 103 9.13 9.96 -11.89
C PRO A 103 10.39 9.15 -12.19
N ARG A 104 11.10 8.75 -11.13
CA ARG A 104 12.32 7.95 -11.24
C ARG A 104 12.04 6.65 -12.02
N GLY A 105 12.86 6.37 -13.04
CA GLY A 105 12.68 5.25 -13.96
C GLY A 105 11.76 5.52 -15.16
N ALA A 106 11.13 6.69 -15.24
CA ALA A 106 10.28 7.13 -16.34
C ALA A 106 10.85 8.36 -17.08
N GLU A 107 12.12 8.71 -16.83
CA GLU A 107 12.77 9.90 -17.38
C GLU A 107 12.84 9.89 -18.90
N SER A 108 12.83 8.71 -19.52
CA SER A 108 12.84 8.58 -20.98
C SER A 108 11.46 8.70 -21.66
N LEU A 109 10.38 8.82 -20.88
CA LEU A 109 9.03 8.92 -21.40
C LEU A 109 8.66 10.38 -21.72
N PRO A 110 7.88 10.63 -22.79
CA PRO A 110 7.26 11.93 -23.03
C PRO A 110 6.39 12.34 -21.82
N PRO A 111 6.50 13.55 -21.27
CA PRO A 111 5.76 13.92 -20.06
C PRO A 111 4.24 13.76 -20.18
N GLY A 112 3.69 13.99 -21.38
CA GLY A 112 2.25 13.93 -21.63
C GLY A 112 1.61 12.53 -21.53
N ILE A 113 2.40 11.44 -21.51
CA ILE A 113 1.86 10.07 -21.35
C ILE A 113 2.05 9.52 -19.92
N ILE A 114 2.71 10.28 -19.04
CA ILE A 114 3.08 9.78 -17.72
C ILE A 114 1.91 9.90 -16.76
N ALA A 115 1.50 8.76 -16.20
CA ALA A 115 0.69 8.70 -15.00
C ALA A 115 1.62 8.45 -13.80
N SER A 116 1.93 9.49 -13.04
CA SER A 116 2.82 9.40 -11.86
C SER A 116 2.16 8.77 -10.63
N GLU A 117 0.83 8.70 -10.64
CA GLU A 117 -0.02 8.19 -9.57
C GLU A 117 -0.98 7.14 -10.13
N SER A 118 -1.55 6.34 -9.23
CA SER A 118 -2.59 5.35 -9.50
C SER A 118 -3.79 5.58 -8.57
N ASP A 119 -4.79 4.71 -8.65
CA ASP A 119 -6.00 4.79 -7.86
C ASP A 119 -6.65 3.41 -7.62
N PHE A 120 -7.67 3.39 -6.76
CA PHE A 120 -8.51 2.20 -6.53
C PHE A 120 -9.87 2.30 -7.22
N TYR A 121 -10.02 3.17 -8.21
CA TYR A 121 -11.30 3.32 -8.90
C TYR A 121 -11.52 2.16 -9.87
N LEU A 122 -12.64 1.47 -9.69
CA LEU A 122 -13.00 0.34 -10.56
C LEU A 122 -13.33 0.87 -11.97
N ARG A 123 -12.78 0.20 -12.99
CA ARG A 123 -12.98 0.51 -14.41
C ARG A 123 -13.72 -0.63 -15.09
N ARG A 124 -14.58 -0.32 -16.06
CA ARG A 124 -15.32 -1.34 -16.81
C ARG A 124 -14.40 -1.97 -17.85
N LEU A 125 -14.70 -3.20 -18.25
CA LEU A 125 -13.91 -3.91 -19.28
C LEU A 125 -14.22 -3.42 -20.72
N TRP A 126 -15.25 -2.59 -20.89
CA TRP A 126 -15.71 -2.07 -22.19
C TRP A 126 -16.26 -0.64 -22.06
N GLY A 127 -16.43 0.04 -23.20
CA GLY A 127 -16.94 1.41 -23.25
C GLY A 127 -15.83 2.46 -23.20
N LEU A 128 -16.22 3.71 -22.93
CA LEU A 128 -15.28 4.83 -22.82
C LEU A 128 -14.79 4.98 -21.37
N PRO A 129 -13.46 5.09 -21.12
CA PRO A 129 -12.93 5.28 -19.76
C PRO A 129 -13.47 6.51 -19.02
N SER A 130 -13.87 7.55 -19.75
CA SER A 130 -14.48 8.77 -19.21
C SER A 130 -15.86 8.56 -18.57
N GLU A 131 -16.53 7.45 -18.90
CA GLU A 131 -17.86 7.12 -18.40
C GLU A 131 -17.83 6.18 -17.19
N ASP A 132 -16.67 5.65 -16.80
CA ASP A 132 -16.56 4.63 -15.75
C ASP A 132 -16.87 5.20 -14.35
N LEU A 133 -16.62 6.48 -14.13
CA LEU A 133 -16.75 7.12 -12.82
C LEU A 133 -17.86 8.18 -12.82
N ILE A 134 -19.08 7.74 -12.47
CA ILE A 134 -20.22 8.66 -12.27
C ILE A 134 -19.99 9.52 -11.01
N ILE A 135 -19.46 8.92 -9.95
CA ILE A 135 -19.05 9.58 -8.72
C ILE A 135 -17.59 9.20 -8.50
N LYS A 136 -16.74 10.20 -8.25
CA LYS A 136 -15.34 9.98 -7.89
C LYS A 136 -15.21 9.98 -6.37
N PRO A 137 -14.94 8.83 -5.72
CA PRO A 137 -14.73 8.77 -4.28
C PRO A 137 -13.56 9.66 -3.85
N LYS A 138 -13.75 10.35 -2.72
CA LYS A 138 -12.76 11.28 -2.14
C LYS A 138 -12.08 10.73 -0.90
N TYR A 139 -12.63 9.66 -0.31
CA TYR A 139 -12.13 9.08 0.93
C TYR A 139 -11.91 7.59 0.75
N LEU A 140 -10.99 7.03 1.53
CA LEU A 140 -10.71 5.60 1.57
C LEU A 140 -10.95 5.10 2.99
N VAL A 141 -11.65 3.98 3.12
CA VAL A 141 -11.70 3.22 4.36
C VAL A 141 -11.21 1.81 4.14
N THR A 142 -10.33 1.38 5.04
CA THR A 142 -9.80 0.02 5.07
C THR A 142 -10.11 -0.66 6.38
N PHE A 143 -10.45 -1.94 6.29
CA PHE A 143 -10.65 -2.82 7.44
C PHE A 143 -9.79 -4.07 7.27
N THR A 144 -9.13 -4.50 8.34
CA THR A 144 -8.48 -5.82 8.37
C THR A 144 -9.43 -6.83 9.00
N VAL A 145 -9.94 -7.74 8.17
CA VAL A 145 -11.16 -8.48 8.47
C VAL A 145 -10.97 -10.00 8.48
N GLY A 146 -11.75 -10.64 9.33
CA GLY A 146 -12.08 -12.06 9.27
C GLY A 146 -13.59 -12.25 9.30
N TYR A 147 -14.07 -13.30 8.64
CA TYR A 147 -15.49 -13.57 8.45
C TYR A 147 -16.27 -13.72 9.76
N ALA A 148 -15.62 -14.10 10.86
CA ALA A 148 -16.26 -14.18 12.18
C ALA A 148 -16.83 -12.82 12.64
N GLN A 149 -16.24 -11.71 12.20
CA GLN A 149 -16.62 -10.34 12.56
C GLN A 149 -17.45 -9.63 11.49
N LYS A 150 -17.93 -10.36 10.47
CA LYS A 150 -18.66 -9.82 9.33
C LYS A 150 -19.83 -8.89 9.69
N ASN A 151 -20.57 -9.19 10.76
CA ASN A 151 -21.72 -8.38 11.19
C ASN A 151 -21.27 -7.03 11.75
N ASN A 152 -20.13 -6.99 12.43
CA ASN A 152 -19.58 -5.75 12.96
C ASN A 152 -19.04 -4.87 11.83
N VAL A 153 -18.38 -5.48 10.84
CA VAL A 153 -17.93 -4.79 9.63
C VAL A 153 -19.10 -4.29 8.78
N ASP A 154 -20.19 -5.07 8.65
CA ASP A 154 -21.42 -4.63 7.99
C ASP A 154 -22.04 -3.39 8.67
N ALA A 155 -22.08 -3.39 10.00
CA ALA A 155 -22.52 -2.23 10.77
C ALA A 155 -21.61 -1.01 10.54
N ALA A 156 -20.29 -1.22 10.50
CA ALA A 156 -19.30 -0.18 10.20
C ALA A 156 -19.47 0.41 8.79
N VAL A 157 -19.50 -0.44 7.76
CA VAL A 157 -19.60 -0.02 6.35
C VAL A 157 -20.84 0.83 6.09
N LYS A 158 -21.96 0.56 6.76
CA LYS A 158 -23.18 1.37 6.66
C LYS A 158 -23.03 2.81 7.15
N LYS A 159 -21.96 3.16 7.87
CA LYS A 159 -21.65 4.54 8.30
C LYS A 159 -20.89 5.34 7.26
N PHE A 160 -20.47 4.73 6.17
CA PHE A 160 -19.69 5.37 5.10
C PHE A 160 -20.56 5.64 3.87
N SER A 161 -20.46 6.86 3.33
CA SER A 161 -21.23 7.29 2.17
C SER A 161 -20.65 6.75 0.86
N LYS A 162 -21.29 7.06 -0.27
CA LYS A 162 -20.75 6.76 -1.62
C LYS A 162 -19.46 7.51 -1.96
N ASN A 163 -19.04 8.47 -1.12
CA ASN A 163 -17.75 9.16 -1.28
C ASN A 163 -16.56 8.31 -0.82
N PHE A 164 -16.81 7.14 -0.23
CA PHE A 164 -15.79 6.23 0.25
C PHE A 164 -15.55 5.08 -0.72
N THR A 165 -14.28 4.84 -1.04
CA THR A 165 -13.81 3.53 -1.49
C THR A 165 -13.66 2.63 -0.27
N ILE A 166 -14.18 1.40 -0.36
CA ILE A 166 -14.09 0.39 0.71
C ILE A 166 -13.10 -0.69 0.28
N LEU A 167 -12.10 -0.92 1.11
CA LEU A 167 -11.05 -1.92 0.88
C LEU A 167 -10.96 -2.85 2.08
N LEU A 168 -11.15 -4.15 1.86
CA LEU A 168 -11.12 -5.17 2.89
C LEU A 168 -9.85 -6.01 2.77
N PHE A 169 -9.12 -6.13 3.87
CA PHE A 169 -7.91 -6.93 4.00
C PHE A 169 -8.22 -8.23 4.77
N HIS A 170 -8.41 -9.32 4.03
CA HIS A 170 -8.88 -10.61 4.57
C HIS A 170 -7.71 -11.41 5.11
N TYR A 171 -7.59 -11.53 6.42
CA TYR A 171 -6.54 -12.34 7.05
C TYR A 171 -6.88 -13.82 7.13
N ASP A 172 -8.11 -14.23 6.82
CA ASP A 172 -8.60 -15.61 6.94
C ASP A 172 -8.76 -16.33 5.59
N GLY A 173 -8.61 -15.61 4.47
CA GLY A 173 -8.76 -16.19 3.14
C GLY A 173 -10.19 -16.20 2.60
N ARG A 174 -11.18 -15.74 3.35
CA ARG A 174 -12.61 -15.97 3.08
C ARG A 174 -13.25 -14.77 2.41
N THR A 175 -13.13 -14.68 1.09
CA THR A 175 -13.64 -13.54 0.32
C THR A 175 -15.06 -13.76 -0.22
N SER A 176 -15.34 -14.92 -0.81
CA SER A 176 -16.61 -15.21 -1.46
C SER A 176 -17.80 -15.23 -0.50
N GLU A 177 -17.60 -15.60 0.77
CA GLU A 177 -18.71 -15.65 1.73
C GLU A 177 -19.26 -14.25 2.08
N TRP A 178 -18.50 -13.19 1.81
CA TRP A 178 -18.98 -11.81 1.99
C TRP A 178 -19.96 -11.37 0.90
N ASP A 179 -20.15 -12.14 -0.17
CA ASP A 179 -21.13 -11.86 -1.23
C ASP A 179 -22.58 -11.86 -0.73
N GLU A 180 -22.83 -12.33 0.51
CA GLU A 180 -24.11 -12.16 1.19
C GLU A 180 -24.48 -10.68 1.39
N PHE A 181 -23.50 -9.78 1.44
CA PHE A 181 -23.71 -8.34 1.54
C PHE A 181 -23.60 -7.67 0.17
N GLU A 182 -24.69 -7.03 -0.28
CA GLU A 182 -24.71 -6.32 -1.58
C GLU A 182 -23.69 -5.17 -1.70
N TRP A 183 -23.28 -4.57 -0.58
CA TRP A 183 -22.21 -3.58 -0.59
C TRP A 183 -20.83 -4.21 -0.80
N SER A 184 -20.63 -5.48 -0.38
CA SER A 184 -19.34 -6.17 -0.48
C SER A 184 -18.97 -6.46 -1.92
N LYS A 185 -19.94 -6.75 -2.78
CA LYS A 185 -19.73 -6.92 -4.24
C LYS A 185 -19.13 -5.69 -4.93
N ARG A 186 -19.23 -4.52 -4.29
CA ARG A 186 -18.68 -3.24 -4.76
C ARG A 186 -17.42 -2.82 -4.00
N ALA A 187 -17.06 -3.54 -2.94
CA ALA A 187 -15.82 -3.32 -2.20
C ALA A 187 -14.65 -4.02 -2.90
N ILE A 188 -13.44 -3.60 -2.57
CA ILE A 188 -12.22 -4.26 -3.04
C ILE A 188 -11.76 -5.24 -1.97
N HIS A 189 -11.49 -6.48 -2.35
CA HIS A 189 -11.04 -7.53 -1.45
C HIS A 189 -9.59 -7.89 -1.76
N VAL A 190 -8.72 -7.81 -0.76
CA VAL A 190 -7.33 -8.30 -0.83
C VAL A 190 -7.17 -9.38 0.23
N SER A 191 -6.70 -10.56 -0.16
CA SER A 191 -6.74 -11.74 0.71
C SER A 191 -5.43 -12.49 0.71
N ILE A 192 -4.78 -12.50 1.88
CA ILE A 192 -3.57 -13.25 2.22
C ILE A 192 -3.72 -13.72 3.66
N GLN A 193 -3.61 -15.03 3.86
CA GLN A 193 -3.83 -15.61 5.18
C GLN A 193 -2.79 -15.13 6.21
N LYS A 194 -3.27 -14.90 7.42
CA LYS A 194 -2.49 -14.59 8.64
C LYS A 194 -1.58 -13.36 8.50
N GLN A 195 -1.99 -12.37 7.72
CA GLN A 195 -1.31 -11.08 7.63
C GLN A 195 -2.03 -10.02 8.47
N THR A 196 -1.24 -9.10 9.03
CA THR A 196 -1.70 -8.02 9.89
C THR A 196 -2.10 -6.78 9.10
N LYS A 197 -2.85 -5.88 9.75
CA LYS A 197 -3.28 -4.59 9.20
C LYS A 197 -2.12 -3.79 8.58
N TRP A 198 -1.03 -3.65 9.33
CA TRP A 198 0.11 -2.85 8.87
C TRP A 198 0.96 -3.55 7.80
N TRP A 199 0.92 -4.88 7.73
CA TRP A 199 1.50 -5.60 6.59
C TRP A 199 0.77 -5.27 5.29
N TYR A 200 -0.56 -5.26 5.32
CA TYR A 200 -1.40 -4.88 4.18
C TYR A 200 -1.22 -3.41 3.84
N ALA A 201 -1.33 -2.52 4.82
CA ALA A 201 -1.20 -1.08 4.61
C ALA A 201 0.14 -0.73 3.94
N LYS A 202 1.25 -1.36 4.37
CA LYS A 202 2.56 -1.14 3.74
C LYS A 202 2.61 -1.54 2.27
N ARG A 203 1.82 -2.52 1.83
CA ARG A 203 1.90 -3.10 0.47
C ARG A 203 0.86 -2.57 -0.49
N PHE A 204 -0.34 -2.28 0.02
CA PHE A 204 -1.48 -1.91 -0.82
C PHE A 204 -1.85 -0.44 -0.69
N LEU A 205 -1.47 0.26 0.37
CA LEU A 205 -1.74 1.69 0.54
C LEU A 205 -0.52 2.54 0.20
N HIS A 206 0.16 2.25 -0.91
CA HIS A 206 1.28 3.08 -1.36
C HIS A 206 0.82 4.54 -1.55
N PRO A 207 1.60 5.57 -1.16
CA PRO A 207 1.17 6.96 -1.22
C PRO A 207 0.70 7.37 -2.61
N ASP A 208 1.39 6.92 -3.66
CA ASP A 208 1.02 7.25 -5.04
C ASP A 208 -0.21 6.46 -5.55
N ILE A 209 -0.66 5.41 -4.86
CA ILE A 209 -1.93 4.71 -5.16
C ILE A 209 -3.10 5.39 -4.44
N VAL A 210 -2.87 5.90 -3.23
CA VAL A 210 -3.92 6.54 -2.42
C VAL A 210 -3.96 8.06 -2.56
N ALA A 211 -3.11 8.64 -3.40
CA ALA A 211 -3.02 10.09 -3.66
C ALA A 211 -4.35 10.76 -4.07
N PRO A 212 -5.31 10.09 -4.73
CA PRO A 212 -6.61 10.70 -5.02
C PRO A 212 -7.54 10.89 -3.81
N TYR A 213 -7.23 10.28 -2.66
CA TYR A 213 -8.07 10.32 -1.46
C TYR A 213 -7.60 11.41 -0.50
N ASP A 214 -8.52 12.27 -0.05
CA ASP A 214 -8.24 13.33 0.91
C ASP A 214 -7.93 12.77 2.31
N TYR A 215 -8.67 11.72 2.71
CA TYR A 215 -8.56 11.07 4.01
C TYR A 215 -8.59 9.54 3.87
N ILE A 216 -7.76 8.87 4.66
CA ILE A 216 -7.52 7.43 4.64
C ILE A 216 -7.77 6.87 6.05
N PHE A 217 -8.80 6.06 6.18
CA PHE A 217 -9.20 5.39 7.42
C PHE A 217 -8.58 3.99 7.44
N VAL A 218 -7.83 3.66 8.51
CA VAL A 218 -7.13 2.38 8.65
C VAL A 218 -7.58 1.68 9.93
N TRP A 219 -8.76 1.06 9.87
CA TRP A 219 -9.50 0.64 11.06
C TRP A 219 -9.41 -0.87 11.33
N ASP A 220 -9.49 -1.22 12.61
CA ASP A 220 -9.75 -2.58 13.06
C ASP A 220 -11.24 -2.93 12.88
N GLU A 221 -11.54 -4.23 12.91
CA GLU A 221 -12.87 -4.78 12.61
C GLU A 221 -13.79 -4.91 13.83
N ASP A 222 -13.31 -4.69 15.05
CA ASP A 222 -14.01 -4.91 16.31
C ASP A 222 -14.47 -3.60 17.00
N LEU A 223 -14.86 -2.65 16.16
CA LEU A 223 -15.36 -1.33 16.56
C LEU A 223 -16.89 -1.26 16.53
N GLY A 224 -17.51 -0.92 17.65
CA GLY A 224 -18.91 -0.49 17.72
C GLY A 224 -19.03 0.95 17.24
N VAL A 225 -19.98 1.20 16.33
CA VAL A 225 -20.08 2.46 15.57
C VAL A 225 -21.46 3.11 15.67
N GLU A 226 -22.26 2.77 16.69
CA GLU A 226 -23.64 3.26 16.82
C GLU A 226 -23.71 4.79 16.71
N HIS A 227 -22.75 5.46 17.33
CA HIS A 227 -22.68 6.92 17.46
C HIS A 227 -21.74 7.62 16.46
N PHE A 228 -21.24 6.87 15.47
CA PHE A 228 -20.33 7.40 14.47
C PHE A 228 -21.04 7.70 13.14
N ASN A 229 -20.67 8.80 12.51
CA ASN A 229 -20.99 9.19 11.14
C ASN A 229 -19.73 9.72 10.44
N ALA A 230 -19.34 9.09 9.33
CA ALA A 230 -18.07 9.40 8.67
C ALA A 230 -18.03 10.81 8.05
N GLU A 231 -19.16 11.32 7.54
CA GLU A 231 -19.21 12.65 6.92
C GLU A 231 -19.16 13.75 7.98
N GLU A 232 -19.88 13.60 9.10
CA GLU A 232 -19.79 14.53 10.23
C GLU A 232 -18.39 14.51 10.86
N TYR A 233 -17.78 13.34 10.97
CA TYR A 233 -16.39 13.21 11.43
C TYR A 233 -15.43 14.00 10.54
N ILE A 234 -15.47 13.81 9.21
CA ILE A 234 -14.59 14.52 8.28
C ILE A 234 -14.82 16.04 8.33
N LYS A 235 -16.06 16.50 8.52
CA LYS A 235 -16.34 17.93 8.72
C LYS A 235 -15.57 18.50 9.92
N LEU A 236 -15.55 17.78 11.04
CA LEU A 236 -14.81 18.19 12.23
C LEU A 236 -13.30 18.12 12.01
N VAL A 237 -12.79 17.05 11.41
CA VAL A 237 -11.36 16.92 11.05
C VAL A 237 -10.90 18.12 10.22
N ARG A 238 -11.68 18.52 9.21
CA ARG A 238 -11.39 19.72 8.41
C ARG A 238 -11.51 21.02 9.20
N LYS A 239 -12.58 21.18 9.98
CA LYS A 239 -12.85 22.38 10.80
C LYS A 239 -11.69 22.66 11.75
N TYR A 240 -11.09 21.63 12.33
CA TYR A 240 -10.00 21.73 13.30
C TYR A 240 -8.60 21.57 12.69
N GLY A 241 -8.49 21.37 11.37
CA GLY A 241 -7.20 21.21 10.70
C GLY A 241 -6.41 19.99 11.19
N LEU A 242 -7.10 18.89 11.50
CA LEU A 242 -6.48 17.65 11.93
C LEU A 242 -5.91 16.90 10.72
N GLU A 243 -4.63 16.54 10.80
CA GLU A 243 -3.90 15.76 9.79
C GLU A 243 -3.86 14.28 10.14
N ILE A 244 -3.86 13.95 11.43
CA ILE A 244 -4.00 12.59 11.95
C ILE A 244 -5.03 12.63 13.06
N SER A 245 -6.04 11.79 13.00
CA SER A 245 -7.09 11.81 14.01
C SER A 245 -7.69 10.44 14.26
N GLN A 246 -8.47 10.33 15.32
CA GLN A 246 -9.35 9.18 15.52
C GLN A 246 -10.69 9.64 16.13
N PRO A 247 -11.75 8.83 16.03
CA PRO A 247 -12.95 8.99 16.85
C PRO A 247 -12.62 8.88 18.35
N GLY A 248 -13.40 9.56 19.20
CA GLY A 248 -13.34 9.35 20.64
C GLY A 248 -13.68 7.90 21.03
N LEU A 249 -13.04 7.37 22.06
CA LEU A 249 -13.37 6.06 22.62
C LEU A 249 -14.29 6.18 23.82
N GLU A 250 -15.42 5.47 23.76
CA GLU A 250 -16.33 5.32 24.89
C GLU A 250 -15.60 4.64 26.08
N PRO A 251 -15.63 5.22 27.29
CA PRO A 251 -14.82 4.75 28.42
C PRO A 251 -15.32 3.46 29.10
N ASN A 252 -16.35 2.80 28.56
CA ASN A 252 -17.15 1.80 29.29
C ASN A 252 -16.38 0.51 29.66
N ASN A 253 -15.28 0.18 28.98
CA ASN A 253 -14.54 -1.08 29.19
C ASN A 253 -13.07 -0.89 29.62
N GLY A 254 -12.74 0.29 30.16
CA GLY A 254 -11.36 0.64 30.49
C GLY A 254 -10.56 1.07 29.25
N LEU A 255 -9.64 2.00 29.45
CA LEU A 255 -8.83 2.59 28.38
C LEU A 255 -7.35 2.54 28.78
N THR A 256 -6.50 2.22 27.81
CA THR A 256 -5.04 2.24 28.02
C THR A 256 -4.55 3.68 28.19
N TRP A 257 -5.01 4.57 27.30
CA TRP A 257 -4.57 5.97 27.16
C TRP A 257 -5.73 6.91 27.47
N GLN A 258 -5.52 7.91 28.32
CA GLN A 258 -6.50 8.98 28.54
C GLN A 258 -6.70 9.83 27.29
N MET A 259 -5.67 9.95 26.45
CA MET A 259 -5.74 10.75 25.21
C MET A 259 -6.79 10.23 24.23
N THR A 260 -7.13 8.94 24.26
CA THR A 260 -8.14 8.37 23.35
C THR A 260 -9.56 8.44 23.92
N LYS A 261 -9.71 8.80 25.19
CA LYS A 261 -10.98 8.84 25.91
C LYS A 261 -11.85 9.96 25.36
N ARG A 262 -13.07 9.61 24.94
CA ARG A 262 -14.10 10.58 24.57
C ARG A 262 -14.40 11.55 25.72
N ARG A 263 -14.51 12.83 25.39
CA ARG A 263 -15.00 13.90 26.27
C ARG A 263 -16.43 14.29 25.90
N GLY A 264 -17.25 14.53 26.92
CA GLY A 264 -18.67 14.87 26.72
C GLY A 264 -18.92 16.37 26.45
N ASP A 265 -17.92 17.20 26.70
CA ASP A 265 -17.98 18.66 26.74
C ASP A 265 -17.20 19.35 25.60
N SER A 266 -16.58 18.59 24.71
CA SER A 266 -15.85 19.09 23.54
C SER A 266 -16.24 18.38 22.24
N GLU A 267 -16.03 19.05 21.10
CA GLU A 267 -16.13 18.42 19.78
C GLU A 267 -14.86 17.63 19.43
N VAL A 268 -13.70 18.16 19.83
CA VAL A 268 -12.34 17.62 19.60
C VAL A 268 -11.45 17.97 20.78
N HIS A 269 -10.48 17.11 21.09
CA HIS A 269 -9.33 17.46 21.93
C HIS A 269 -8.00 16.95 21.34
N MET A 270 -6.90 17.66 21.64
CA MET A 270 -5.54 17.34 21.18
C MET A 270 -4.54 17.19 22.34
N LEU A 271 -5.01 17.44 23.55
CA LEU A 271 -4.24 17.48 24.80
C LEU A 271 -5.04 16.77 25.88
N THR A 272 -4.38 15.96 26.70
CA THR A 272 -4.97 15.32 27.87
C THR A 272 -4.05 15.42 29.08
N GLU A 273 -4.64 15.31 30.26
CA GLU A 273 -3.93 14.88 31.45
C GLU A 273 -3.88 13.35 31.47
N GLU A 274 -2.69 12.79 31.59
CA GLU A 274 -2.46 11.35 31.72
C GLU A 274 -2.19 10.94 33.16
N LYS A 275 -2.07 9.62 33.37
CA LYS A 275 -1.67 9.06 34.67
C LYS A 275 -0.32 9.68 35.13
N PRO A 276 -0.12 9.90 36.45
CA PRO A 276 1.12 10.46 36.96
C PRO A 276 2.36 9.71 36.47
N GLY A 277 3.32 10.46 35.91
CA GLY A 277 4.58 9.91 35.37
C GLY A 277 4.51 9.36 33.94
N TRP A 278 3.37 9.44 33.26
CA TRP A 278 3.23 8.93 31.88
C TRP A 278 3.57 9.98 30.81
N CYS A 279 3.65 11.26 31.18
CA CYS A 279 4.01 12.34 30.29
C CYS A 279 5.19 13.13 30.83
N ASN A 280 6.30 13.03 30.11
CA ASN A 280 7.49 13.84 30.38
C ASN A 280 7.33 15.27 29.81
N ASP A 281 6.55 15.42 28.74
CA ASP A 281 6.23 16.69 28.09
C ASP A 281 4.74 16.66 27.70
N PRO A 282 3.94 17.70 28.03
CA PRO A 282 2.51 17.75 27.72
C PRO A 282 2.21 17.82 26.21
N HIS A 283 3.16 18.24 25.37
CA HIS A 283 3.03 18.32 23.92
C HIS A 283 3.52 17.06 23.19
N LEU A 284 3.98 16.05 23.92
CA LEU A 284 4.41 14.77 23.35
C LEU A 284 3.43 13.65 23.73
N PRO A 285 3.42 12.55 22.94
CA PRO A 285 2.72 11.34 23.32
C PRO A 285 3.14 10.82 24.70
N PRO A 286 2.21 10.25 25.48
CA PRO A 286 0.81 10.05 25.13
C PRO A 286 -0.11 11.26 25.41
N CYS A 287 0.36 12.34 26.05
CA CYS A 287 -0.49 13.48 26.45
C CYS A 287 -1.01 14.36 25.30
N ALA A 288 -0.27 14.41 24.20
CA ALA A 288 -0.68 15.07 22.97
C ALA A 288 -0.05 14.35 21.79
N ALA A 289 -0.39 14.78 20.57
CA ALA A 289 0.23 14.25 19.36
C ALA A 289 0.10 12.72 19.20
N PHE A 290 -0.96 12.13 19.79
CA PHE A 290 -1.16 10.69 19.90
C PHE A 290 -2.57 10.30 19.48
N VAL A 291 -2.67 9.27 18.66
CA VAL A 291 -3.88 8.50 18.39
C VAL A 291 -3.49 7.03 18.38
N GLU A 292 -4.40 6.17 18.77
CA GLU A 292 -4.20 4.72 18.78
C GLU A 292 -4.41 4.13 17.39
N ILE A 293 -3.55 3.18 17.03
CA ILE A 293 -3.44 2.53 15.73
C ILE A 293 -4.66 1.70 15.41
N MET A 294 -5.60 1.53 16.34
CA MET A 294 -6.85 0.79 16.17
C MET A 294 -7.79 1.47 15.17
N ALA A 295 -8.05 2.77 15.32
CA ALA A 295 -8.99 3.52 14.47
C ALA A 295 -8.43 4.85 13.90
N PRO A 296 -7.16 4.92 13.45
CA PRO A 296 -6.59 6.15 12.95
C PRO A 296 -7.17 6.53 11.59
N VAL A 297 -7.18 7.83 11.35
CA VAL A 297 -7.52 8.49 10.09
C VAL A 297 -6.41 9.45 9.76
N PHE A 298 -5.88 9.35 8.54
CA PHE A 298 -4.78 10.16 8.07
C PHE A 298 -5.26 11.06 6.93
N SER A 299 -4.80 12.29 6.90
CA SER A 299 -4.80 13.07 5.66
C SER A 299 -3.86 12.40 4.65
N ARG A 300 -4.06 12.72 3.36
CA ARG A 300 -3.16 12.28 2.30
C ARG A 300 -1.69 12.57 2.60
N ASP A 301 -1.40 13.78 3.05
CA ASP A 301 -0.03 14.25 3.24
C ASP A 301 0.62 13.57 4.44
N ALA A 302 -0.12 13.43 5.55
CA ALA A 302 0.35 12.69 6.70
C ALA A 302 0.60 11.21 6.36
N TRP A 303 -0.31 10.58 5.60
CA TRP A 303 -0.16 9.19 5.19
C TRP A 303 1.10 8.96 4.35
N ARG A 304 1.46 9.90 3.46
CA ARG A 304 2.69 9.81 2.65
C ARG A 304 3.93 9.64 3.53
N CYS A 305 4.01 10.38 4.64
CA CYS A 305 5.09 10.21 5.62
C CYS A 305 4.96 8.90 6.42
N VAL A 306 3.77 8.62 6.97
CA VAL A 306 3.52 7.43 7.82
C VAL A 306 3.82 6.14 7.05
N TRP A 307 3.48 6.07 5.77
CA TRP A 307 3.77 4.89 4.96
C TRP A 307 5.27 4.58 4.87
N HIS A 308 6.13 5.61 4.78
CA HIS A 308 7.58 5.44 4.77
C HIS A 308 8.15 5.07 6.15
N MET A 309 7.45 5.44 7.23
CA MET A 309 7.78 5.04 8.59
C MET A 309 7.51 3.56 8.85
N ILE A 310 6.45 2.99 8.26
CA ILE A 310 6.11 1.56 8.42
C ILE A 310 7.23 0.69 7.81
N GLN A 311 7.77 -0.22 8.64
CA GLN A 311 8.85 -1.12 8.29
C GLN A 311 8.31 -2.39 7.60
N ASN A 312 9.04 -2.92 6.62
CA ASN A 312 8.58 -4.07 5.83
C ASN A 312 8.48 -5.38 6.63
N ASP A 313 9.31 -5.53 7.66
CA ASP A 313 9.45 -6.73 8.50
C ASP A 313 8.73 -6.63 9.85
N LEU A 314 8.33 -5.42 10.28
CA LEU A 314 7.57 -5.18 11.51
C LEU A 314 6.10 -5.01 11.18
N VAL A 315 5.33 -6.07 11.37
CA VAL A 315 4.01 -6.22 10.76
C VAL A 315 2.88 -5.82 11.71
N HIS A 316 3.07 -5.82 13.03
CA HIS A 316 1.99 -5.54 13.99
C HIS A 316 1.75 -4.04 14.22
N GLY A 317 2.72 -3.20 13.91
CA GLY A 317 2.64 -1.75 14.04
C GLY A 317 2.66 -1.19 15.47
N TRP A 318 2.87 -2.01 16.49
CA TRP A 318 2.97 -1.52 17.86
C TRP A 318 4.12 -0.53 18.02
N GLY A 319 3.82 0.62 18.62
CA GLY A 319 4.76 1.72 18.76
C GLY A 319 4.67 2.79 17.66
N LEU A 320 3.96 2.53 16.56
CA LEU A 320 3.71 3.57 15.54
C LEU A 320 2.99 4.77 16.15
N ASP A 321 2.03 4.53 17.05
CA ASP A 321 1.22 5.55 17.75
C ASP A 321 2.05 6.70 18.33
N PHE A 322 3.21 6.37 18.89
CA PHE A 322 4.14 7.32 19.50
C PHE A 322 5.00 8.07 18.47
N ALA A 323 5.20 7.46 17.30
CA ALA A 323 6.03 8.00 16.23
C ALA A 323 5.24 8.83 15.21
N LEU A 324 3.91 8.70 15.15
CA LEU A 324 3.05 9.45 14.21
C LEU A 324 3.28 10.97 14.26
N ARG A 325 3.65 11.51 15.44
CA ARG A 325 4.01 12.92 15.62
C ARG A 325 5.10 13.41 14.66
N GLN A 326 5.99 12.54 14.20
CA GLN A 326 7.09 12.90 13.29
C GLN A 326 6.61 13.25 11.88
N CYS A 327 5.35 12.96 11.54
CA CYS A 327 4.78 13.20 10.21
C CYS A 327 3.93 14.47 10.10
N VAL A 328 3.84 15.27 11.16
CA VAL A 328 2.97 16.45 11.21
C VAL A 328 3.59 17.55 12.06
N GLU A 329 3.59 18.79 11.56
CA GLU A 329 4.14 19.95 12.28
C GLU A 329 3.12 21.12 12.37
N PRO A 330 2.87 21.70 13.56
CA PRO A 330 3.22 21.18 14.90
C PRO A 330 2.26 20.04 15.31
N ALA A 331 2.81 18.88 15.70
CA ALA A 331 2.02 17.66 15.92
C ALA A 331 0.91 17.83 16.97
N HIS A 332 1.19 18.47 18.11
CA HIS A 332 0.25 18.65 19.22
C HIS A 332 -0.96 19.56 18.90
N LYS A 333 -1.00 20.21 17.73
CA LYS A 333 -2.14 21.03 17.27
C LYS A 333 -2.88 20.42 16.08
N LYS A 334 -2.37 19.33 15.51
CA LYS A 334 -2.87 18.73 14.27
C LYS A 334 -3.15 17.23 14.41
N ILE A 335 -2.79 16.64 15.53
CA ILE A 335 -3.14 15.27 15.89
C ILE A 335 -4.10 15.31 17.07
N GLY A 336 -5.26 14.67 16.94
CA GLY A 336 -6.28 14.75 17.99
C GLY A 336 -7.44 13.78 17.83
N VAL A 337 -8.32 13.82 18.82
CA VAL A 337 -9.47 12.94 18.97
C VAL A 337 -10.74 13.72 18.74
N VAL A 338 -11.62 13.18 17.91
CA VAL A 338 -12.92 13.77 17.59
C VAL A 338 -13.98 13.22 18.54
N ASP A 339 -14.25 13.95 19.61
CA ASP A 339 -15.15 13.54 20.70
C ASP A 339 -16.62 13.47 20.31
N ALA A 340 -17.05 14.38 19.43
CA ALA A 340 -18.44 14.44 18.97
C ALA A 340 -18.83 13.25 18.08
N GLN A 341 -17.86 12.46 17.62
CA GLN A 341 -18.05 11.27 16.80
C GLN A 341 -17.24 10.14 17.41
N TRP A 342 -17.89 9.25 18.14
CA TRP A 342 -17.19 8.26 18.96
C TRP A 342 -17.55 6.82 18.59
N ILE A 343 -16.69 5.91 19.02
CA ILE A 343 -16.78 4.47 18.79
C ILE A 343 -16.55 3.72 20.10
N VAL A 344 -16.88 2.43 20.10
CA VAL A 344 -16.68 1.50 21.22
C VAL A 344 -15.68 0.42 20.79
N HIS A 345 -14.61 0.20 21.54
CA HIS A 345 -13.74 -0.95 21.31
C HIS A 345 -14.37 -2.19 21.97
N GLN A 346 -14.79 -3.16 21.16
CA GLN A 346 -15.48 -4.36 21.65
C GLN A 346 -14.49 -5.42 22.17
N GLY A 347 -13.22 -5.37 21.76
CA GLY A 347 -12.17 -6.29 22.20
C GLY A 347 -12.44 -7.73 21.79
N VAL A 348 -13.09 -7.92 20.65
CA VAL A 348 -13.46 -9.26 20.18
C VAL A 348 -12.21 -9.95 19.62
N PRO A 349 -11.88 -11.18 20.05
CA PRO A 349 -10.66 -11.84 19.61
C PRO A 349 -10.58 -12.01 18.09
N SER A 350 -9.62 -11.31 17.48
CA SER A 350 -9.42 -11.24 16.02
C SER A 350 -8.15 -11.99 15.61
N LEU A 351 -7.29 -11.35 14.83
CA LEU A 351 -6.02 -11.87 14.32
C LEU A 351 -5.09 -12.44 15.41
N GLY A 352 -5.17 -11.95 16.65
CA GLY A 352 -4.41 -12.50 17.79
C GLY A 352 -4.62 -14.01 17.96
N ASN A 353 -5.82 -14.51 17.71
CA ASN A 353 -6.12 -15.95 17.80
C ASN A 353 -5.60 -16.78 16.63
N GLN A 354 -5.07 -16.15 15.57
CA GLN A 354 -4.50 -16.83 14.40
C GLN A 354 -3.04 -17.25 14.61
N GLY A 355 -2.48 -17.01 15.79
CA GLY A 355 -1.16 -17.49 16.22
C GLY A 355 -1.06 -19.02 16.33
N GLN A 356 0.10 -19.51 16.77
CA GLN A 356 0.30 -20.93 17.06
C GLN A 356 0.20 -21.16 18.56
N ALA A 357 -0.56 -22.18 18.98
CA ALA A 357 -0.57 -22.64 20.35
C ALA A 357 0.72 -23.44 20.62
N GLU A 358 1.45 -23.09 21.68
CA GLU A 358 2.70 -23.76 22.04
C GLU A 358 2.70 -24.14 23.53
N ARG A 359 2.98 -25.41 23.85
CA ARG A 359 3.22 -25.89 25.23
C ARG A 359 2.13 -25.46 26.23
N GLY A 360 0.86 -25.54 25.81
CA GLY A 360 -0.30 -25.17 26.65
C GLY A 360 -0.63 -23.67 26.67
N ARG A 361 0.14 -22.82 25.98
CA ARG A 361 -0.17 -21.40 25.79
C ARG A 361 -1.19 -21.18 24.69
N ALA A 362 -2.07 -20.21 24.89
CA ALA A 362 -3.06 -19.82 23.90
C ALA A 362 -2.41 -19.11 22.71
N PRO A 363 -2.94 -19.23 21.48
CA PRO A 363 -2.38 -18.62 20.27
C PRO A 363 -2.05 -17.12 20.38
N TRP A 364 -2.93 -16.36 21.05
CA TRP A 364 -2.77 -14.91 21.22
C TRP A 364 -1.57 -14.51 22.06
N GLU A 365 -1.08 -15.39 22.93
CA GLU A 365 0.08 -15.10 23.78
C GLU A 365 1.35 -14.94 22.93
N GLY A 366 1.57 -15.85 21.97
CA GLY A 366 2.70 -15.78 21.05
C GLY A 366 2.64 -14.58 20.11
N VAL A 367 1.43 -14.22 19.65
CA VAL A 367 1.23 -12.99 18.86
C VAL A 367 1.58 -11.76 19.69
N ARG A 368 1.09 -11.67 20.93
CA ARG A 368 1.36 -10.54 21.83
C ARG A 368 2.85 -10.42 22.19
N GLU A 369 3.53 -11.53 22.39
CA GLU A 369 4.99 -11.55 22.59
C GLU A 369 5.72 -10.96 21.37
N ARG A 370 5.32 -11.37 20.16
CA ARG A 370 5.87 -10.81 18.92
C ARG A 370 5.58 -9.32 18.79
N CYS A 371 4.37 -8.85 19.12
CA CYS A 371 4.03 -7.43 19.11
C CYS A 371 4.98 -6.61 20.00
N ARG A 372 5.23 -7.07 21.24
CA ARG A 372 6.16 -6.39 22.16
C ARG A 372 7.58 -6.36 21.60
N ARG A 373 8.05 -7.48 21.04
CA ARG A 373 9.39 -7.55 20.43
C ARG A 373 9.52 -6.60 19.24
N GLU A 374 8.52 -6.56 18.37
CA GLU A 374 8.50 -5.64 17.22
C GLU A 374 8.48 -4.17 17.66
N TRP A 375 7.73 -3.83 18.72
CA TRP A 375 7.75 -2.48 19.30
C TRP A 375 9.15 -2.11 19.79
N THR A 376 9.80 -2.95 20.60
CA THR A 376 11.17 -2.69 21.07
C THR A 376 12.14 -2.50 19.91
N MET A 377 12.03 -3.32 18.86
CA MET A 377 12.86 -3.19 17.66
C MET A 377 12.58 -1.90 16.90
N PHE A 378 11.31 -1.49 16.75
CA PHE A 378 10.93 -0.25 16.09
C PHE A 378 11.48 0.96 16.83
N GLN A 379 11.30 1.02 18.15
CA GLN A 379 11.82 2.11 18.99
C GLN A 379 13.34 2.22 18.88
N ALA A 380 14.06 1.09 18.96
CA ALA A 380 15.51 1.07 18.81
C ALA A 380 15.96 1.55 17.41
N ARG A 381 15.23 1.21 16.34
CA ARG A 381 15.51 1.68 14.98
C ARG A 381 15.31 3.19 14.85
N MET A 382 14.19 3.71 15.36
CA MET A 382 13.89 5.14 15.36
C MET A 382 14.97 5.93 16.08
N THR A 383 15.28 5.58 17.35
CA THR A 383 16.30 6.27 18.14
C THR A 383 17.68 6.21 17.48
N ARG A 384 18.08 5.06 16.92
CA ARG A 384 19.37 4.93 16.22
C ARG A 384 19.43 5.79 14.96
N ALA A 385 18.37 5.79 14.16
CA ALA A 385 18.31 6.56 12.93
C ALA A 385 18.33 8.07 13.20
N GLU A 386 17.56 8.53 14.19
CA GLU A 386 17.53 9.92 14.62
C GLU A 386 18.89 10.38 15.15
N LYS A 387 19.52 9.58 16.03
CA LYS A 387 20.86 9.85 16.52
C LYS A 387 21.89 9.97 15.39
N ALA A 388 21.92 8.99 14.48
CA ALA A 388 22.85 9.00 13.36
C ALA A 388 22.64 10.20 12.43
N TYR A 389 21.39 10.65 12.26
CA TYR A 389 21.06 11.85 11.48
C TYR A 389 21.62 13.12 12.14
N PHE A 390 21.36 13.34 13.43
CA PHE A 390 21.85 14.52 14.14
C PHE A 390 23.38 14.55 14.23
N GLU A 391 24.02 13.39 14.48
CA GLU A 391 25.49 13.26 14.44
C GLU A 391 26.06 13.64 13.06
N ALA A 392 25.43 13.18 11.97
CA ALA A 392 25.84 13.54 10.61
C ALA A 392 25.65 15.04 10.29
N MET A 393 24.69 15.70 10.93
CA MET A 393 24.45 17.14 10.82
C MET A 393 25.34 17.98 11.75
N GLY A 394 26.15 17.35 12.62
CA GLY A 394 26.98 18.05 13.60
C GLY A 394 26.17 18.75 14.70
N VAL A 395 24.94 18.28 14.95
CA VAL A 395 24.04 18.80 15.98
C VAL A 395 23.93 17.74 17.09
N ASP A 396 24.02 18.16 18.35
CA ASP A 396 23.76 17.23 19.44
C ASP A 396 22.30 16.76 19.37
N PRO A 397 22.04 15.44 19.35
CA PRO A 397 20.68 14.94 19.34
C PRO A 397 19.95 15.50 20.58
N PRO A 398 18.67 15.92 20.44
CA PRO A 398 17.89 16.36 21.59
C PRO A 398 17.94 15.25 22.65
N ASN A 399 18.20 15.61 23.92
CA ASN A 399 18.40 14.65 25.02
C ASN A 399 17.25 13.62 25.06
N SER A 400 17.50 12.44 24.47
CA SER A 400 16.55 11.33 24.34
C SER A 400 16.38 10.56 25.66
N THR A 401 16.53 11.22 26.80
CA THR A 401 16.40 10.59 28.14
C THR A 401 14.98 10.65 28.70
N ALA A 402 13.98 11.01 27.89
CA ALA A 402 12.57 10.88 28.23
C ALA A 402 11.96 9.66 27.52
N HIS A 403 12.46 8.46 27.86
CA HIS A 403 11.88 7.19 27.40
C HIS A 403 10.85 6.65 28.38
#